data_AF-A0A960ZHE8-F1
#
_entry.id   AF-A0A960ZHE8-F1
#
_cell.length_a   1.000
_cell.length_b   1.000
_cell.length_c   1.000
_cell.angle_alpha   90.00
_cell.angle_beta   90.00
_cell.angle_gamma   90.00
#
_symmetry.space_group_name_H-M   'P 1'
#
loop_
_entity.id
_entity.type
_entity.pdbx_description
1 polymer ?
#
loop_
_entity_poly.entity_id
_entity_poly.type
_entity_poly.pdbx_seq_one_letter_code
_entity_poly.pdbx_strand_id
1 'polypeptide(L)'
;MFLILREKKLSQKTNSSLQLLDIKLLYRALHLWFEQNRSDHFFRRNRNPYRVWVAEVALQQTRMSAALPKLQKFLEIFPNLSTLAGSTEDEVMRAWAGLGYYARARNLRKGAKFIMERYHATMPMTMPELLGIPSIGDYTAAAIASICYGLKVPVVDGNVIRIAARLLRKELPQNDKRLFNEAEKFMQQLVAGEKPGETNEAVMELGQKVCTVRNPLCEKCPFLKYCRTGQNGDHARFPLPKIKPEKVRVSWSILLLELNNQFGVHRYESFKFLKGHLGPPSLLQLANTAESKYSLLPSIFDSLLSQANRLAIKVSHTITNHAITVQVYHLTLKSLPTGLELDFFNLPELSERTPSSLLQKVYRSYENYRDGFRN
;
A
#
# COMPACT_ATOMS: atom_id res chain seq x y z
N MET A 1 39.02 1.56 49.35
CA MET A 1 37.66 1.20 48.87
C MET A 1 36.97 2.28 48.01
N PHE A 2 37.63 3.40 47.67
CA PHE A 2 37.07 4.48 46.82
C PHE A 2 37.76 4.66 45.45
N LEU A 3 38.77 3.84 45.13
CA LEU A 3 39.51 3.89 43.86
C LEU A 3 39.12 2.79 42.85
N ILE A 4 38.39 1.74 43.28
CA ILE A 4 37.94 0.64 42.41
C ILE A 4 36.57 0.95 41.74
N LEU A 5 35.88 2.00 42.19
CA LEU A 5 34.57 2.41 41.63
C LEU A 5 34.67 3.45 40.50
N ARG A 6 35.86 3.97 40.19
CA ARG A 6 36.07 4.92 39.08
C ARG A 6 36.45 4.25 37.75
N GLU A 7 37.01 3.04 37.77
CA GLU A 7 37.30 2.28 36.54
C GLU A 7 36.08 1.55 35.97
N LYS A 8 35.06 1.25 36.80
CA LYS A 8 33.79 0.67 36.32
C LYS A 8 32.80 1.70 35.72
N LYS A 9 33.10 2.99 35.76
CA LYS A 9 32.25 4.06 35.21
C LYS A 9 32.78 4.69 33.91
N LEU A 10 33.90 4.19 33.37
CA LEU A 10 34.44 4.59 32.07
C LEU A 10 34.23 3.57 30.94
N SER A 11 33.59 2.41 31.20
CA SER A 11 33.23 1.43 30.15
C SER A 11 31.80 1.56 29.58
N GLN A 12 31.07 2.62 29.93
CA GLN A 12 29.77 2.95 29.32
C GLN A 12 29.88 4.06 28.26
N LYS A 13 31.00 4.11 27.53
CA LYS A 13 31.09 4.88 26.28
C LYS A 13 30.39 4.10 25.17
N THR A 14 29.15 4.48 24.86
CA THR A 14 28.52 4.41 23.53
C THR A 14 28.97 3.25 22.63
N ASN A 15 28.49 2.04 22.94
CA ASN A 15 28.63 0.91 22.04
C ASN A 15 27.61 1.06 20.90
N SER A 16 27.96 1.87 19.90
CA SER A 16 27.17 1.93 18.66
C SER A 16 27.23 0.54 18.02
N SER A 17 26.08 -0.12 17.92
CA SER A 17 25.90 -1.51 17.45
C SER A 17 26.36 -1.79 16.01
N LEU A 18 27.03 -0.85 15.35
CA LEU A 18 27.59 -0.94 14.00
C LEU A 18 29.12 -1.12 13.98
N GLN A 19 29.83 -0.92 15.09
CA GLN A 19 31.31 -0.96 15.13
C GLN A 19 31.96 -2.34 14.88
N LEU A 20 31.18 -3.41 14.70
CA LEU A 20 31.67 -4.78 14.46
C LEU A 20 31.07 -5.44 13.21
N LEU A 21 30.41 -4.66 12.33
CA LEU A 21 30.00 -5.14 11.01
C LEU A 21 31.03 -4.70 9.98
N ASP A 22 31.75 -5.65 9.38
CA ASP A 22 32.54 -5.35 8.19
C ASP A 22 31.59 -5.20 7.00
N ILE A 23 31.18 -3.95 6.75
CA ILE A 23 30.28 -3.59 5.65
C ILE A 23 30.83 -4.03 4.29
N LYS A 24 32.16 -4.01 4.09
CA LYS A 24 32.75 -4.45 2.83
C LYS A 24 32.55 -5.95 2.62
N LEU A 25 32.68 -6.76 3.67
CA LEU A 25 32.41 -8.19 3.59
C LEU A 25 30.93 -8.48 3.37
N LEU A 26 30.03 -7.76 4.03
CA LEU A 26 28.59 -7.89 3.80
C LEU A 26 28.20 -7.52 2.37
N TYR A 27 28.71 -6.41 1.86
CA TYR A 27 28.50 -6.00 0.48
C TYR A 27 28.93 -7.13 -0.49
N ARG A 28 30.15 -7.66 -0.34
CA ARG A 28 30.65 -8.74 -1.21
C ARG A 28 29.80 -10.01 -1.11
N ALA A 29 29.48 -10.45 0.10
CA ALA A 29 28.66 -11.65 0.32
C ALA A 29 27.25 -11.50 -0.26
N LEU A 30 26.64 -10.32 -0.12
CA LEU A 30 25.33 -10.01 -0.68
C LEU A 30 25.33 -10.07 -2.20
N HIS A 31 26.32 -9.43 -2.84
CA HIS A 31 26.43 -9.37 -4.30
C HIS A 31 26.70 -10.74 -4.91
N LEU A 32 27.63 -11.53 -4.35
CA LEU A 32 27.88 -12.91 -4.78
C LEU A 32 26.63 -13.78 -4.68
N TRP A 33 25.90 -13.67 -3.57
CA TRP A 33 24.63 -14.36 -3.41
C TRP A 33 23.59 -13.90 -4.44
N PHE A 34 23.47 -12.58 -4.66
CA PHE A 34 22.49 -12.01 -5.57
C PHE A 34 22.74 -12.42 -7.03
N GLU A 35 23.98 -12.46 -7.49
CA GLU A 35 24.33 -12.92 -8.83
C GLU A 35 23.83 -14.35 -9.11
N GLN A 36 23.90 -15.22 -8.11
CA GLN A 36 23.48 -16.63 -8.22
C GLN A 36 21.97 -16.84 -7.99
N ASN A 37 21.31 -15.96 -7.24
CA ASN A 37 19.96 -16.19 -6.73
C ASN A 37 18.90 -15.20 -7.24
N ARG A 38 19.29 -14.15 -7.95
CA ARG A 38 18.36 -13.12 -8.44
C ARG A 38 17.32 -13.72 -9.38
N SER A 39 16.07 -13.35 -9.17
CA SER A 39 14.99 -13.63 -10.12
C SER A 39 15.16 -12.78 -11.38
N ASP A 40 14.96 -13.43 -12.53
CA ASP A 40 14.88 -12.74 -13.82
C ASP A 40 13.46 -12.19 -14.05
N HIS A 41 13.24 -10.96 -13.61
CA HIS A 41 12.00 -10.23 -13.87
C HIS A 41 12.19 -9.28 -15.05
N PHE A 42 11.21 -9.22 -15.96
CA PHE A 42 11.29 -8.41 -17.18
C PHE A 42 11.56 -6.92 -16.89
N PHE A 43 11.08 -6.37 -15.76
CA PHE A 43 11.28 -4.97 -15.39
C PHE A 43 12.68 -4.66 -14.84
N ARG A 44 13.52 -5.68 -14.61
CA ARG A 44 14.94 -5.52 -14.26
C ARG A 44 15.83 -5.41 -15.49
N ARG A 45 15.35 -5.86 -16.66
CA ARG A 45 16.09 -5.81 -17.92
C ARG A 45 16.13 -4.37 -18.45
N ASN A 46 17.27 -3.95 -18.96
CA ASN A 46 17.51 -2.63 -19.56
C ASN A 46 17.21 -1.41 -18.66
N ARG A 47 17.02 -1.61 -17.34
CA ARG A 47 16.86 -0.58 -16.28
C ARG A 47 16.07 0.66 -16.68
N ASN A 48 14.99 0.46 -17.43
CA ASN A 48 14.16 1.56 -17.95
C ASN A 48 13.38 2.23 -16.80
N PRO A 49 13.54 3.55 -16.55
CA PRO A 49 12.90 4.23 -15.42
C PRO A 49 11.37 4.14 -15.40
N TYR A 50 10.73 4.19 -16.57
CA TYR A 50 9.28 4.05 -16.70
C TYR A 50 8.82 2.64 -16.27
N ARG A 51 9.49 1.59 -16.75
CA ARG A 51 9.16 0.20 -16.39
C ARG A 51 9.38 -0.07 -14.90
N VAL A 52 10.49 0.43 -14.35
CA VAL A 52 10.79 0.32 -12.91
C VAL A 52 9.73 1.04 -12.10
N TRP A 53 9.37 2.27 -12.45
CA TRP A 53 8.33 3.04 -11.77
C TRP A 53 6.96 2.32 -11.76
N VAL A 54 6.49 1.85 -12.91
CA VAL A 54 5.21 1.12 -13.01
C VAL A 54 5.26 -0.18 -12.21
N ALA A 55 6.38 -0.92 -12.24
CA ALA A 55 6.56 -2.13 -11.46
C ALA A 55 6.54 -1.88 -9.95
N GLU A 56 7.29 -0.87 -9.46
CA GLU A 56 7.29 -0.49 -8.05
C GLU A 56 5.88 -0.12 -7.59
N VAL A 57 5.15 0.68 -8.38
CA VAL A 57 3.77 1.03 -8.03
C VAL A 57 2.83 -0.19 -8.04
N ALA A 58 2.94 -1.09 -9.01
CA ALA A 58 2.09 -2.29 -9.09
C ALA A 58 2.37 -3.30 -7.96
N LEU A 59 3.63 -3.42 -7.55
CA LEU A 59 4.09 -4.38 -6.54
C LEU A 59 3.86 -3.90 -5.10
N GLN A 60 3.53 -2.61 -4.90
CA GLN A 60 3.11 -2.11 -3.58
C GLN A 60 1.95 -2.95 -3.04
N GLN A 61 2.15 -3.62 -1.90
CA GLN A 61 1.11 -4.42 -1.22
C GLN A 61 0.47 -5.54 -2.07
N THR A 62 1.10 -5.94 -3.18
CA THR A 62 0.65 -7.03 -4.06
C THR A 62 1.69 -8.15 -4.04
N ARG A 63 1.26 -9.42 -3.95
CA ARG A 63 2.18 -10.55 -4.08
C ARG A 63 2.73 -10.60 -5.51
N MET A 64 4.05 -10.69 -5.63
CA MET A 64 4.76 -10.66 -6.92
C MET A 64 4.21 -11.71 -7.92
N SER A 65 3.97 -12.95 -7.47
CA SER A 65 3.44 -14.01 -8.33
C SER A 65 2.07 -13.70 -8.94
N ALA A 66 1.21 -12.96 -8.22
CA ALA A 66 -0.11 -12.56 -8.71
C ALA A 66 -0.04 -11.30 -9.60
N ALA A 67 0.94 -10.42 -9.35
CA ALA A 67 1.10 -9.16 -10.06
C ALA A 67 1.79 -9.32 -11.42
N LEU A 68 2.79 -10.20 -11.53
CA LEU A 68 3.68 -10.29 -12.70
C LEU A 68 2.94 -10.44 -14.04
N PRO A 69 2.01 -11.40 -14.23
CA PRO A 69 1.33 -11.55 -15.53
C PRO A 69 0.48 -10.33 -15.90
N LYS A 70 -0.11 -9.66 -14.90
CA LYS A 70 -0.97 -8.49 -15.12
C LYS A 70 -0.14 -7.24 -15.39
N LEU A 71 0.98 -7.09 -14.69
CA LEU A 71 1.95 -6.02 -14.91
C LEU A 71 2.56 -6.11 -16.32
N GLN A 72 2.86 -7.33 -16.78
CA GLN A 72 3.35 -7.54 -18.15
C GLN A 72 2.34 -7.06 -19.19
N LYS A 73 1.07 -7.50 -19.09
CA LYS A 73 -0.01 -7.02 -19.98
C LYS A 73 -0.20 -5.51 -19.91
N PHE A 74 -0.11 -4.92 -18.72
CA PHE A 74 -0.22 -3.47 -18.55
C PHE A 74 0.89 -2.73 -19.32
N LEU A 75 2.13 -3.22 -19.27
CA LEU A 75 3.26 -2.64 -19.99
C LEU A 75 3.28 -2.96 -21.49
N GLU A 76 2.54 -3.98 -21.95
CA GLU A 76 2.29 -4.21 -23.37
C GLU A 76 1.30 -3.19 -23.93
N ILE A 77 0.24 -2.87 -23.17
CA ILE A 77 -0.76 -1.86 -23.56
C ILE A 77 -0.18 -0.44 -23.45
N PHE A 78 0.57 -0.17 -22.38
CA PHE A 78 1.22 1.12 -22.12
C PHE A 78 2.75 0.93 -22.06
N PRO A 79 3.45 0.85 -23.19
CA PRO A 79 4.88 0.59 -23.23
C PRO A 79 5.75 1.79 -22.81
N ASN A 80 5.19 3.00 -22.79
CA ASN A 80 5.92 4.23 -22.49
C ASN A 80 5.04 5.34 -21.88
N LEU A 81 5.69 6.42 -21.42
CA LEU A 81 5.03 7.58 -20.82
C LEU A 81 3.96 8.20 -21.71
N SER A 82 4.21 8.30 -23.03
CA SER A 82 3.28 8.91 -23.98
C SER A 82 1.97 8.12 -24.07
N THR A 83 2.05 6.80 -24.25
CA THR A 83 0.87 5.92 -24.31
C THR A 83 0.05 5.95 -23.02
N LEU A 84 0.73 5.96 -21.86
CA LEU A 84 0.02 6.04 -20.57
C LEU A 84 -0.61 7.42 -20.36
N ALA A 85 0.09 8.51 -20.70
CA ALA A 85 -0.41 9.87 -20.53
C ALA A 85 -1.60 10.19 -21.45
N GLY A 86 -1.55 9.70 -22.70
CA GLY A 86 -2.59 9.90 -23.71
C GLY A 86 -3.87 9.08 -23.52
N SER A 87 -3.82 8.02 -22.69
CA SER A 87 -4.98 7.17 -22.40
C SER A 87 -6.09 7.89 -21.62
N THR A 88 -7.29 7.31 -21.63
CA THR A 88 -8.41 7.66 -20.74
C THR A 88 -8.26 7.00 -19.37
N GLU A 89 -8.95 7.50 -18.34
CA GLU A 89 -8.91 6.84 -17.03
C GLU A 89 -9.50 5.42 -17.10
N ASP A 90 -10.56 5.21 -17.87
CA ASP A 90 -11.21 3.91 -18.00
C ASP A 90 -10.32 2.86 -18.66
N GLU A 91 -9.55 3.22 -19.69
CA GLU A 91 -8.56 2.33 -20.30
C GLU A 91 -7.51 1.89 -19.29
N VAL A 92 -7.00 2.82 -18.48
CA VAL A 92 -6.02 2.50 -17.44
C VAL A 92 -6.65 1.63 -16.35
N MET A 93 -7.89 1.89 -15.93
CA MET A 93 -8.56 1.07 -14.92
C MET A 93 -8.80 -0.36 -15.43
N ARG A 94 -9.20 -0.52 -16.70
CA ARG A 94 -9.37 -1.83 -17.33
C ARG A 94 -8.04 -2.59 -17.40
N ALA A 95 -6.97 -1.96 -17.87
CA ALA A 95 -5.65 -2.58 -17.93
C ALA A 95 -5.08 -2.92 -16.54
N TRP A 96 -5.42 -2.12 -15.52
CA TRP A 96 -5.00 -2.33 -14.12
C TRP A 96 -5.86 -3.35 -13.35
N ALA A 97 -6.89 -3.91 -13.97
CA ALA A 97 -7.83 -4.80 -13.30
C ALA A 97 -7.11 -5.96 -12.61
N GLY A 98 -7.34 -6.06 -11.29
CA GLY A 98 -6.74 -7.12 -10.47
C GLY A 98 -5.27 -6.92 -10.08
N LEU A 99 -4.66 -5.77 -10.34
CA LEU A 99 -3.42 -5.32 -9.69
C LEU A 99 -3.69 -4.65 -8.32
N GLY A 100 -4.95 -4.36 -8.00
CA GLY A 100 -5.39 -3.80 -6.71
C GLY A 100 -5.18 -2.29 -6.59
N TYR A 101 -5.83 -1.66 -5.61
CA TYR A 101 -5.79 -0.21 -5.33
C TYR A 101 -5.78 0.69 -6.58
N TYR A 102 -6.94 0.84 -7.23
CA TYR A 102 -7.12 1.62 -8.46
C TYR A 102 -6.65 3.09 -8.38
N ALA A 103 -6.57 3.67 -7.19
CA ALA A 103 -5.97 5.00 -6.99
C ALA A 103 -4.51 5.06 -7.46
N ARG A 104 -3.76 3.96 -7.36
CA ARG A 104 -2.38 3.87 -7.88
C ARG A 104 -2.33 4.04 -9.39
N ALA A 105 -3.23 3.39 -10.11
CA ALA A 105 -3.32 3.47 -11.56
C ALA A 105 -3.72 4.88 -12.02
N ARG A 106 -4.67 5.51 -11.33
CA ARG A 106 -5.04 6.92 -11.59
C ARG A 106 -3.86 7.86 -11.35
N ASN A 107 -3.14 7.66 -10.24
CA ASN A 107 -1.97 8.49 -9.92
C ASN A 107 -0.79 8.24 -10.87
N LEU A 108 -0.60 7.01 -11.36
CA LEU A 108 0.39 6.70 -12.42
C LEU A 108 0.10 7.49 -13.69
N ARG A 109 -1.16 7.47 -14.16
CA ARG A 109 -1.57 8.26 -15.33
C ARG A 109 -1.34 9.76 -15.11
N LYS A 110 -1.71 10.29 -13.93
CA LYS A 110 -1.45 11.69 -13.57
C LYS A 110 0.05 12.00 -13.57
N GLY A 111 0.87 11.11 -13.03
CA GLY A 111 2.33 11.24 -13.06
C GLY A 111 2.88 11.22 -14.48
N ALA A 112 2.33 10.37 -15.35
CA ALA A 112 2.77 10.28 -16.75
C ALA A 112 2.48 11.58 -17.49
N LYS A 113 1.28 12.15 -17.33
CA LYS A 113 0.93 13.48 -17.86
C LYS A 113 1.87 14.56 -17.33
N PHE A 114 2.11 14.57 -16.02
CA PHE A 114 3.02 15.53 -15.40
C PHE A 114 4.44 15.44 -15.98
N ILE A 115 4.96 14.24 -16.22
CA ILE A 115 6.28 14.04 -16.83
C ILE A 115 6.30 14.50 -18.31
N MET A 116 5.24 14.20 -19.06
CA MET A 116 5.10 14.67 -20.45
C MET A 116 5.15 16.20 -20.53
N GLU A 117 4.41 16.88 -19.65
CA GLU A 117 4.28 18.34 -19.63
C GLU A 117 5.52 19.04 -19.05
N ARG A 118 6.02 18.58 -17.90
CA ARG A 118 7.05 19.30 -17.13
C ARG A 118 8.49 18.91 -17.50
N TYR A 119 8.69 17.68 -17.96
CA TYR A 119 10.00 17.08 -18.21
C TYR A 119 10.13 16.53 -19.64
N HIS A 120 9.27 16.96 -20.56
CA HIS A 120 9.35 16.63 -22.00
C HIS A 120 9.51 15.12 -22.25
N ALA A 121 8.63 14.32 -21.66
CA ALA A 121 8.61 12.85 -21.78
C ALA A 121 9.86 12.12 -21.21
N THR A 122 10.70 12.81 -20.44
CA THR A 122 11.90 12.24 -19.82
C THR A 122 11.73 12.15 -18.32
N MET A 123 11.98 10.96 -17.75
CA MET A 123 11.93 10.79 -16.31
C MET A 123 13.11 11.53 -15.66
N PRO A 124 12.90 12.42 -14.68
CA PRO A 124 13.99 13.13 -14.02
C PRO A 124 14.86 12.19 -13.20
N MET A 125 16.09 12.63 -12.89
CA MET A 125 17.13 11.78 -12.29
C MET A 125 17.40 12.11 -10.82
N THR A 126 16.94 13.27 -10.32
CA THR A 126 17.22 13.70 -8.95
C THR A 126 16.09 13.33 -7.99
N MET A 127 16.44 13.11 -6.72
CA MET A 127 15.45 12.81 -5.68
C MET A 127 14.34 13.88 -5.56
N PRO A 128 14.65 15.20 -5.51
CA PRO A 128 13.60 16.22 -5.38
C PRO A 128 12.64 16.25 -6.57
N GLU A 129 13.14 16.07 -7.79
CA GLU A 129 12.30 16.04 -8.99
C GLU A 129 11.43 14.78 -9.03
N LEU A 130 11.98 13.62 -8.69
CA LEU A 130 11.24 12.36 -8.60
C LEU A 130 10.09 12.47 -7.59
N LEU A 131 10.35 13.07 -6.41
CA LEU A 131 9.34 13.29 -5.37
C LEU A 131 8.21 14.26 -5.80
N GLY A 132 8.47 15.13 -6.77
CA GLY A 132 7.46 16.04 -7.32
C GLY A 132 6.43 15.35 -8.21
N ILE A 133 6.68 14.11 -8.66
CA ILE A 133 5.82 13.40 -9.59
C ILE A 133 4.66 12.72 -8.85
N PRO A 134 3.39 12.94 -9.26
CA PRO A 134 2.27 12.19 -8.72
C PRO A 134 2.48 10.68 -8.77
N SER A 135 2.13 9.97 -7.69
CA SER A 135 2.39 8.54 -7.42
C SER A 135 3.80 8.15 -6.96
N ILE A 136 4.77 9.06 -6.98
CA ILE A 136 6.13 8.80 -6.48
C ILE A 136 6.26 9.36 -5.06
N GLY A 137 6.40 8.48 -4.08
CA GLY A 137 6.82 8.84 -2.73
C GLY A 137 8.26 8.42 -2.46
N ASP A 138 8.77 8.68 -1.25
CA ASP A 138 10.17 8.45 -0.84
C ASP A 138 10.73 7.10 -1.29
N TYR A 139 9.99 6.02 -1.01
CA TYR A 139 10.39 4.67 -1.39
C TYR A 139 10.57 4.51 -2.90
N THR A 140 9.57 4.94 -3.69
CA THR A 140 9.59 4.80 -5.15
C THR A 140 10.65 5.70 -5.78
N ALA A 141 10.83 6.92 -5.24
CA ALA A 141 11.88 7.83 -5.67
C ALA A 141 13.27 7.21 -5.44
N ALA A 142 13.54 6.68 -4.25
CA ALA A 142 14.80 6.02 -3.92
C ALA A 142 15.04 4.78 -4.80
N ALA A 143 13.99 4.00 -5.09
CA ALA A 143 14.09 2.84 -5.96
C ALA A 143 14.49 3.25 -7.39
N ILE A 144 13.79 4.21 -7.99
CA ILE A 144 14.10 4.70 -9.34
C ILE A 144 15.50 5.32 -9.38
N ALA A 145 15.80 6.22 -8.44
CA ALA A 145 17.08 6.92 -8.36
C ALA A 145 18.26 5.94 -8.25
N SER A 146 18.16 4.93 -7.41
CA SER A 146 19.24 3.95 -7.23
C SER A 146 19.33 2.93 -8.36
N ILE A 147 18.20 2.37 -8.81
CA ILE A 147 18.15 1.29 -9.81
C ILE A 147 18.46 1.81 -11.22
N CYS A 148 17.97 2.99 -11.56
CA CYS A 148 18.05 3.51 -12.93
C CYS A 148 19.17 4.53 -13.12
N TYR A 149 19.50 5.28 -12.07
CA TYR A 149 20.43 6.41 -12.16
C TYR A 149 21.66 6.28 -11.26
N GLY A 150 21.79 5.18 -10.52
CA GLY A 150 22.98 4.90 -9.72
C GLY A 150 23.16 5.83 -8.51
N LEU A 151 22.11 6.53 -8.06
CA LEU A 151 22.20 7.36 -6.86
C LEU A 151 22.36 6.46 -5.62
N LYS A 152 23.25 6.86 -4.71
CA LYS A 152 23.56 6.15 -3.44
C LYS A 152 22.52 6.42 -2.37
N VAL A 153 21.26 6.16 -2.70
CA VAL A 153 20.09 6.36 -1.84
C VAL A 153 19.53 5.01 -1.37
N PRO A 154 19.26 4.85 -0.06
CA PRO A 154 18.77 3.60 0.48
C PRO A 154 17.28 3.42 0.18
N VAL A 155 16.90 2.20 -0.20
CA VAL A 155 15.49 1.78 -0.26
C VAL A 155 15.19 0.98 0.98
N VAL A 156 14.26 1.45 1.83
CA VAL A 156 13.93 0.81 3.11
C VAL A 156 12.47 0.38 3.13
N ASP A 157 12.23 -0.93 3.03
CA ASP A 157 10.91 -1.54 3.15
C ASP A 157 10.80 -2.44 4.41
N GLY A 158 9.67 -3.13 4.54
CA GLY A 158 9.46 -4.09 5.64
C GLY A 158 10.43 -5.28 5.64
N ASN A 159 11.08 -5.59 4.51
CA ASN A 159 12.10 -6.62 4.41
C ASN A 159 13.43 -6.12 4.97
N VAL A 160 13.87 -4.94 4.55
CA VAL A 160 15.08 -4.29 5.04
C VAL A 160 15.00 -4.05 6.56
N ILE A 161 13.86 -3.54 7.05
CA ILE A 161 13.63 -3.34 8.50
C ILE A 161 13.79 -4.65 9.27
N ARG A 162 13.25 -5.76 8.75
CA ARG A 162 13.35 -7.08 9.39
C ARG A 162 14.79 -7.61 9.37
N ILE A 163 15.48 -7.47 8.25
CA ILE A 163 16.89 -7.85 8.12
C ILE A 163 17.74 -7.07 9.13
N ALA A 164 17.60 -5.74 9.18
CA ALA A 164 18.33 -4.89 10.11
C ALA A 164 18.03 -5.26 11.58
N ALA A 165 16.76 -5.50 11.93
CA ALA A 165 16.38 -5.93 13.27
C ALA A 165 17.07 -7.22 13.70
N ARG A 166 17.11 -8.22 12.79
CA ARG A 166 17.72 -9.53 13.04
C ARG A 166 19.25 -9.48 13.06
N LEU A 167 19.85 -8.77 12.09
CA LEU A 167 21.30 -8.64 11.94
C LEU A 167 21.90 -7.90 13.14
N LEU A 168 21.28 -6.79 13.53
CA LEU A 168 21.75 -5.90 14.59
C LEU A 168 21.16 -6.22 15.97
N ARG A 169 20.31 -7.25 16.07
CA ARG A 169 19.60 -7.67 17.30
C ARG A 169 18.87 -6.51 17.99
N LYS A 170 18.01 -5.81 17.24
CA LYS A 170 17.23 -4.68 17.75
C LYS A 170 15.86 -5.14 18.23
N GLU A 171 15.66 -5.11 19.55
CA GLU A 171 14.39 -5.45 20.20
C GLU A 171 13.40 -4.28 20.12
N LEU A 172 12.99 -3.95 18.89
CA LEU A 172 12.07 -2.86 18.59
C LEU A 172 10.88 -3.37 17.76
N PRO A 173 9.68 -2.80 17.94
CA PRO A 173 8.54 -3.06 17.07
C PRO A 173 8.87 -2.78 15.60
N GLN A 174 8.32 -3.59 14.68
CA GLN A 174 8.57 -3.41 13.24
C GLN A 174 8.19 -2.02 12.71
N ASN A 175 7.27 -1.31 13.36
CA ASN A 175 6.85 0.05 13.00
C ASN A 175 7.47 1.15 13.88
N ASP A 176 8.50 0.84 14.68
CA ASP A 176 9.20 1.83 15.49
C ASP A 176 10.15 2.67 14.62
N LYS A 177 10.06 4.01 14.74
CA LYS A 177 10.89 4.96 13.99
C LYS A 177 12.39 4.76 14.24
N ARG A 178 12.78 4.36 15.46
CA ARG A 178 14.19 4.07 15.78
C ARG A 178 14.70 2.87 14.98
N LEU A 179 13.87 1.85 14.79
CA LEU A 179 14.25 0.69 13.99
C LEU A 179 14.37 1.05 12.50
N PHE A 180 13.45 1.88 12.00
CA PHE A 180 13.57 2.44 10.65
C PHE A 180 14.90 3.17 10.44
N ASN A 181 15.28 4.06 11.37
CA ASN A 181 16.54 4.80 11.29
C ASN A 181 17.78 3.88 11.33
N GLU A 182 17.74 2.81 12.12
CA GLU A 182 18.84 1.82 12.12
C GLU A 182 18.93 1.06 10.79
N ALA A 183 17.79 0.72 10.20
CA ALA A 183 17.71 0.07 8.89
C ALA A 183 18.20 0.99 7.77
N GLU A 184 17.84 2.27 7.82
CA GLU A 184 18.31 3.30 6.88
C GLU A 184 19.82 3.50 6.98
N LYS A 185 20.38 3.64 8.20
CA LYS A 185 21.85 3.73 8.39
C LYS A 185 22.59 2.52 7.85
N PHE A 186 22.06 1.32 8.11
CA PHE A 186 22.62 0.08 7.58
C PHE A 186 22.61 0.07 6.04
N MET A 187 21.49 0.42 5.42
CA MET A 187 21.40 0.50 3.96
C MET A 187 22.29 1.58 3.39
N GLN A 188 22.38 2.76 4.03
CA GLN A 188 23.24 3.86 3.57
C GLN A 188 24.71 3.44 3.44
N GLN A 189 25.18 2.61 4.37
CA GLN A 189 26.54 2.07 4.33
C GLN A 189 26.72 1.04 3.20
N LEU A 190 25.71 0.20 2.92
CA LEU A 190 25.78 -0.77 1.83
C LEU A 190 25.70 -0.11 0.45
N VAL A 191 24.77 0.82 0.23
CA VAL A 191 24.60 1.51 -1.05
C VAL A 191 25.72 2.50 -1.34
N ALA A 192 26.61 2.76 -0.39
CA ALA A 192 27.83 3.54 -0.62
C ALA A 192 28.82 2.86 -1.59
N GLY A 193 28.65 1.57 -1.85
CA GLY A 193 29.41 0.79 -2.84
C GLY A 193 29.16 1.22 -4.30
N GLU A 194 29.65 0.41 -5.24
CA GLU A 194 29.66 0.73 -6.68
C GLU A 194 28.30 0.54 -7.35
N LYS A 195 27.47 -0.37 -6.84
CA LYS A 195 26.19 -0.75 -7.46
C LYS A 195 25.01 -0.52 -6.50
N PRO A 196 24.60 0.74 -6.25
CA PRO A 196 23.57 1.04 -5.25
C PRO A 196 22.20 0.43 -5.61
N GLY A 197 21.80 0.48 -6.89
CA GLY A 197 20.58 -0.14 -7.38
C GLY A 197 20.53 -1.66 -7.15
N GLU A 198 21.57 -2.38 -7.56
CA GLU A 198 21.67 -3.82 -7.33
C GLU A 198 21.74 -4.15 -5.84
N THR A 199 22.38 -3.29 -5.03
CA THR A 199 22.43 -3.45 -3.57
C THR A 199 21.04 -3.37 -2.95
N ASN A 200 20.24 -2.37 -3.33
CA ASN A 200 18.85 -2.24 -2.87
C ASN A 200 18.03 -3.47 -3.27
N GLU A 201 18.08 -3.89 -4.53
CA GLU A 201 17.37 -5.08 -5.00
C GLU A 201 17.83 -6.36 -4.28
N ALA A 202 19.12 -6.52 -4.04
CA ALA A 202 19.68 -7.69 -3.39
C ALA A 202 19.20 -7.82 -1.94
N VAL A 203 19.16 -6.72 -1.18
CA VAL A 203 18.63 -6.76 0.20
C VAL A 203 17.13 -7.04 0.21
N MET A 204 16.36 -6.42 -0.69
CA MET A 204 14.93 -6.68 -0.83
C MET A 204 14.67 -8.16 -1.14
N GLU A 205 15.42 -8.72 -2.08
CA GLU A 205 15.27 -10.11 -2.50
C GLU A 205 15.75 -11.11 -1.44
N LEU A 206 16.82 -10.78 -0.72
CA LEU A 206 17.27 -11.53 0.44
C LEU A 206 16.14 -11.65 1.48
N GLY A 207 15.43 -10.56 1.74
CA GLY A 207 14.31 -10.58 2.68
C GLY A 207 13.11 -11.37 2.16
N GLN A 208 12.88 -11.36 0.85
CA GLN A 208 11.77 -12.09 0.24
C GLN A 208 12.02 -13.60 0.18
N LYS A 209 13.24 -14.04 -0.15
CA LYS A 209 13.56 -15.45 -0.42
C LYS A 209 14.19 -16.18 0.76
N VAL A 210 14.97 -15.49 1.60
CA VAL A 210 15.83 -16.14 2.60
C VAL A 210 15.47 -15.68 4.00
N CYS A 211 15.59 -14.38 4.28
CA CYS A 211 15.27 -13.80 5.58
C CYS A 211 13.77 -13.51 5.67
N THR A 212 12.93 -14.52 5.45
CA THR A 212 11.46 -14.43 5.41
C THR A 212 10.86 -14.17 6.81
N VAL A 213 9.58 -13.76 6.86
CA VAL A 213 8.90 -13.49 8.13
C VAL A 213 8.83 -14.74 9.01
N ARG A 214 8.43 -15.87 8.43
CA ARG A 214 8.34 -17.18 9.08
C ARG A 214 9.29 -18.14 8.38
N ASN A 215 9.99 -18.97 9.17
CA ASN A 215 10.91 -19.99 8.67
C ASN A 215 11.98 -19.43 7.72
N PRO A 216 12.81 -18.47 8.16
CA PRO A 216 13.92 -18.01 7.33
C PRO A 216 14.97 -19.10 7.13
N LEU A 217 15.58 -19.10 5.95
CA LEU A 217 16.63 -20.05 5.55
C LEU A 217 18.00 -19.51 5.99
N CYS A 218 18.21 -19.44 7.31
CA CYS A 218 19.41 -18.83 7.90
C CYS A 218 20.71 -19.44 7.37
N GLU A 219 20.73 -20.75 7.15
CA GLU A 219 21.84 -21.52 6.57
C GLU A 219 22.19 -21.09 5.13
N LYS A 220 21.24 -20.51 4.39
CA LYS A 220 21.45 -19.97 3.04
C LYS A 220 21.69 -18.46 3.03
N CYS A 221 21.72 -17.82 4.19
CA CYS A 221 21.83 -16.37 4.30
C CYS A 221 23.29 -15.91 4.17
N PRO A 222 23.63 -15.02 3.20
CA PRO A 222 24.99 -14.48 3.07
C PRO A 222 25.43 -13.68 4.30
N PHE A 223 24.49 -13.25 5.14
CA PHE A 223 24.78 -12.50 6.37
C PHE A 223 24.89 -13.38 7.61
N LEU A 224 24.73 -14.70 7.53
CA LEU A 224 24.66 -15.57 8.71
C LEU A 224 25.85 -15.38 9.65
N LYS A 225 27.07 -15.32 9.12
CA LYS A 225 28.31 -15.12 9.90
C LYS A 225 28.31 -13.83 10.75
N TYR A 226 27.52 -12.84 10.36
CA TYR A 226 27.43 -11.53 11.00
C TYR A 226 26.08 -11.33 11.72
N CYS A 227 25.14 -12.26 11.54
CA CYS A 227 23.78 -12.16 12.05
C CYS A 227 23.64 -12.82 13.41
N ARG A 228 23.67 -12.00 14.46
CA ARG A 228 23.60 -12.47 15.86
C ARG A 228 22.37 -13.35 16.13
N THR A 229 21.21 -12.95 15.60
CA THR A 229 19.97 -13.72 15.82
C THR A 229 19.89 -14.98 14.95
N GLY A 230 20.56 -14.98 13.80
CA GLY A 230 20.70 -16.18 12.96
C GLY A 230 21.58 -17.23 13.65
N GLN A 231 22.72 -16.80 14.18
CA GLN A 231 23.66 -17.65 14.92
C GLN A 231 23.05 -18.25 16.19
N ASN A 232 22.26 -17.47 16.92
CA ASN A 232 21.62 -17.90 18.16
C ASN A 232 20.28 -18.63 17.94
N GLY A 233 19.77 -18.72 16.71
CA GLY A 233 18.49 -19.33 16.40
C GLY A 233 17.25 -18.59 16.92
N ASP A 234 17.39 -17.34 17.40
CA ASP A 234 16.29 -16.58 18.01
C ASP A 234 15.68 -15.48 17.11
N HIS A 235 16.02 -15.50 15.82
CA HIS A 235 15.53 -14.58 14.79
C HIS A 235 14.00 -14.46 14.70
N ALA A 236 13.24 -15.46 15.17
CA ALA A 236 11.78 -15.46 15.19
C ALA A 236 11.19 -14.38 16.12
N ARG A 237 11.97 -13.92 17.11
CA ARG A 237 11.60 -12.84 18.05
C ARG A 237 11.78 -11.44 17.45
N PHE A 238 12.43 -11.33 16.27
CA PHE A 238 12.87 -10.07 15.70
C PHE A 238 12.30 -9.81 14.30
N PRO A 239 11.79 -8.60 14.02
CA PRO A 239 11.50 -7.53 14.98
C PRO A 239 10.35 -7.90 15.93
N LEU A 240 10.16 -7.12 17.00
CA LEU A 240 8.98 -7.28 17.83
C LEU A 240 7.71 -7.00 17.01
N PRO A 241 6.55 -7.60 17.36
CA PRO A 241 5.30 -7.36 16.67
C PRO A 241 4.98 -5.87 16.54
N LYS A 242 4.36 -5.48 15.42
CA LYS A 242 3.89 -4.11 15.21
C LYS A 242 2.97 -3.70 16.36
N ILE A 243 3.22 -2.52 16.93
CA ILE A 243 2.25 -1.88 17.83
C ILE A 243 1.12 -1.40 16.95
N LYS A 244 -0.06 -2.02 17.09
CA LYS A 244 -1.25 -1.63 16.32
C LYS A 244 -1.95 -0.50 17.08
N PRO A 245 -2.17 0.68 16.47
CA PRO A 245 -3.01 1.68 17.08
C PRO A 245 -4.43 1.12 17.24
N GLU A 246 -5.17 1.65 18.21
CA GLU A 246 -6.59 1.34 18.35
C GLU A 246 -7.32 1.76 17.07
N LYS A 247 -8.20 0.89 16.57
CA LYS A 247 -8.97 1.20 15.36
C LYS A 247 -10.06 2.21 15.69
N VAL A 248 -10.19 3.23 14.84
CA VAL A 248 -11.31 4.16 14.90
C VAL A 248 -12.58 3.40 14.49
N ARG A 249 -13.57 3.33 15.38
CA ARG A 249 -14.86 2.71 15.05
C ARG A 249 -15.69 3.67 14.21
N VAL A 250 -16.28 3.13 13.15
CA VAL A 250 -17.12 3.87 12.21
C VAL A 250 -18.46 3.17 12.08
N SER A 251 -19.55 3.90 12.30
CA SER A 251 -20.89 3.47 11.91
C SER A 251 -21.20 4.07 10.55
N TRP A 252 -21.69 3.27 9.61
CA TRP A 252 -22.02 3.72 8.26
C TRP A 252 -23.44 3.27 7.90
N SER A 253 -24.37 4.20 7.80
CA SER A 253 -25.72 3.97 7.32
C SER A 253 -25.78 4.15 5.81
N ILE A 254 -26.20 3.12 5.09
CA ILE A 254 -26.40 3.14 3.64
C ILE A 254 -27.90 3.05 3.37
N LEU A 255 -28.41 3.97 2.55
CA LEU A 255 -29.81 4.02 2.16
C LEU A 255 -29.97 3.61 0.69
N LEU A 256 -30.53 2.42 0.46
CA LEU A 256 -30.91 1.94 -0.85
C LEU A 256 -32.26 2.56 -1.22
N LEU A 257 -32.24 3.56 -2.10
CA LEU A 257 -33.45 4.17 -2.66
C LEU A 257 -33.84 3.43 -3.92
N GLU A 258 -35.00 2.80 -3.92
CA GLU A 258 -35.52 2.05 -5.06
C GLU A 258 -36.61 2.83 -5.78
N LEU A 259 -36.52 2.95 -7.11
CA LEU A 259 -37.55 3.51 -7.98
C LEU A 259 -37.63 2.63 -9.23
N ASN A 260 -38.83 2.14 -9.57
CA ASN A 260 -39.05 1.26 -10.74
C ASN A 260 -38.08 0.06 -10.82
N ASN A 261 -37.86 -0.65 -9.70
CA ASN A 261 -36.91 -1.78 -9.55
C ASN A 261 -35.44 -1.42 -9.84
N GLN A 262 -35.10 -0.14 -9.86
CA GLN A 262 -33.73 0.35 -9.97
C GLN A 262 -33.33 1.10 -8.70
N PHE A 263 -32.03 1.17 -8.43
CA PHE A 263 -31.48 1.75 -7.21
C PHE A 263 -30.71 3.03 -7.53
N GLY A 264 -31.06 4.10 -6.83
CA GLY A 264 -30.47 5.42 -7.00
C GLY A 264 -29.07 5.52 -6.40
N VAL A 265 -28.12 6.02 -7.18
CA VAL A 265 -26.74 6.31 -6.77
C VAL A 265 -26.33 7.69 -7.23
N HIS A 266 -25.33 8.27 -6.57
CA HIS A 266 -24.72 9.53 -6.97
C HIS A 266 -23.21 9.49 -6.77
N ARG A 267 -22.51 10.47 -7.33
CA ARG A 267 -21.07 10.59 -7.17
C ARG A 267 -20.74 11.23 -5.83
N TYR A 268 -19.94 10.53 -5.02
CA TYR A 268 -19.47 11.07 -3.76
C TYR A 268 -18.40 12.15 -3.96
N GLU A 269 -18.78 13.42 -3.89
CA GLU A 269 -17.84 14.54 -4.11
C GLU A 269 -16.80 14.71 -2.98
N SER A 270 -17.21 14.56 -1.72
CA SER A 270 -16.35 14.81 -0.55
C SER A 270 -16.44 13.72 0.53
N PHE A 271 -17.01 12.56 0.19
CA PHE A 271 -17.23 11.48 1.16
C PHE A 271 -15.93 10.77 1.58
N LYS A 272 -15.75 10.53 2.89
CA LYS A 272 -14.46 10.19 3.51
C LYS A 272 -13.69 9.03 2.86
N PHE A 273 -14.36 7.92 2.55
CA PHE A 273 -13.68 6.69 2.06
C PHE A 273 -13.84 6.42 0.57
N LEU A 274 -14.82 7.04 -0.08
CA LEU A 274 -15.23 6.69 -1.44
C LEU A 274 -15.35 7.91 -2.35
N LYS A 275 -14.57 8.97 -2.08
CA LYS A 275 -14.52 10.17 -2.93
C LYS A 275 -14.34 9.81 -4.42
N GLY A 276 -15.21 10.35 -5.26
CA GLY A 276 -15.26 10.16 -6.71
C GLY A 276 -15.94 8.87 -7.17
N HIS A 277 -16.33 7.97 -6.27
CA HIS A 277 -17.07 6.75 -6.62
C HIS A 277 -18.58 7.02 -6.68
N LEU A 278 -19.28 6.27 -7.53
CA LEU A 278 -20.74 6.16 -7.46
C LEU A 278 -21.12 5.31 -6.25
N GLY A 279 -22.15 5.73 -5.53
CA GLY A 279 -22.70 4.98 -4.40
C GLY A 279 -24.07 5.49 -3.95
N PRO A 280 -24.75 4.71 -3.10
CA PRO A 280 -26.07 5.06 -2.58
C PRO A 280 -25.97 6.21 -1.57
N PRO A 281 -27.03 6.97 -1.32
CA PRO A 281 -27.07 7.92 -0.21
C PRO A 281 -26.56 7.30 1.10
N SER A 282 -25.65 7.99 1.78
CA SER A 282 -24.88 7.45 2.89
C SER A 282 -24.61 8.46 4.00
N LEU A 283 -24.61 7.99 5.24
CA LEU A 283 -24.14 8.70 6.44
C LEU A 283 -23.05 7.89 7.11
N LEU A 284 -21.92 8.54 7.40
CA LEU A 284 -20.79 7.96 8.13
C LEU A 284 -20.57 8.73 9.42
N GLN A 285 -20.50 8.02 10.54
CA GLN A 285 -20.26 8.57 11.87
C GLN A 285 -19.01 7.96 12.49
N LEU A 286 -18.10 8.81 12.96
CA LEU A 286 -16.91 8.40 13.71
C LEU A 286 -17.23 8.34 15.20
N ALA A 287 -17.17 7.15 15.79
CA ALA A 287 -17.56 6.93 17.18
C ALA A 287 -16.75 7.78 18.18
N ASN A 288 -15.50 8.11 17.85
CA ASN A 288 -14.57 8.75 18.78
C ASN A 288 -14.52 10.27 18.65
N THR A 289 -15.18 10.88 17.66
CA THR A 289 -15.06 12.32 17.37
C THR A 289 -16.39 13.05 17.21
N ALA A 290 -17.52 12.37 17.36
CA ALA A 290 -18.87 12.86 17.01
C ALA A 290 -18.99 13.41 15.57
N GLU A 291 -17.97 13.20 14.73
CA GLU A 291 -17.91 13.70 13.37
C GLU A 291 -18.83 12.86 12.48
N SER A 292 -19.77 13.53 11.81
CA SER A 292 -20.67 12.94 10.84
C SER A 292 -20.37 13.46 9.43
N LYS A 293 -20.39 12.58 8.44
CA LYS A 293 -20.25 12.90 7.02
C LYS A 293 -21.43 12.33 6.26
N TYR A 294 -22.24 13.22 5.71
CA TYR A 294 -23.34 12.88 4.82
C TYR A 294 -22.84 12.90 3.37
N SER A 295 -23.38 12.01 2.54
CA SER A 295 -23.14 12.05 1.10
C SER A 295 -24.06 13.04 0.39
N LEU A 296 -25.23 13.31 0.98
CA LEU A 296 -26.21 14.30 0.52
C LEU A 296 -26.33 15.41 1.56
N LEU A 297 -27.19 16.41 1.29
CA LEU A 297 -27.57 17.37 2.32
C LEU A 297 -28.19 16.63 3.53
N PRO A 298 -27.80 16.97 4.78
CA PRO A 298 -28.30 16.27 5.97
C PRO A 298 -29.82 16.24 6.07
N SER A 299 -30.49 17.38 5.79
CA SER A 299 -31.95 17.49 5.82
C SER A 299 -32.65 16.52 4.87
N ILE A 300 -32.11 16.34 3.66
CA ILE A 300 -32.65 15.40 2.66
C ILE A 300 -32.42 13.96 3.13
N PHE A 301 -31.19 13.65 3.56
CA PHE A 301 -30.84 12.30 3.99
C PHE A 301 -31.65 11.85 5.20
N ASP A 302 -31.75 12.67 6.25
CA ASP A 302 -32.47 12.32 7.48
C ASP A 302 -33.98 12.19 7.23
N SER A 303 -34.55 13.03 6.36
CA SER A 303 -35.94 12.91 5.91
C SER A 303 -36.21 11.57 5.23
N LEU A 304 -35.35 11.17 4.28
CA LEU A 304 -35.49 9.89 3.59
C LEU A 304 -35.24 8.70 4.52
N LEU A 305 -34.25 8.80 5.40
CA LEU A 305 -33.91 7.74 6.35
C LEU A 305 -35.06 7.46 7.33
N SER A 306 -35.78 8.50 7.77
CA SER A 306 -36.93 8.35 8.67
C SER A 306 -38.11 7.57 8.08
N GLN A 307 -38.19 7.51 6.75
CA GLN A 307 -39.20 6.75 6.01
C GLN A 307 -38.71 5.35 5.62
N ALA A 308 -37.42 5.07 5.78
CA ALA A 308 -36.78 3.85 5.30
C ALA A 308 -36.87 2.71 6.31
N ASN A 309 -37.01 1.48 5.80
CA ASN A 309 -36.95 0.28 6.61
C ASN A 309 -35.49 -0.09 6.87
N ARG A 310 -35.13 -0.24 8.15
CA ARG A 310 -33.84 -0.80 8.53
C ARG A 310 -33.85 -2.31 8.28
N LEU A 311 -32.91 -2.78 7.47
CA LEU A 311 -32.80 -4.20 7.15
C LEU A 311 -31.94 -4.93 8.19
N ALA A 312 -32.21 -6.23 8.39
CA ALA A 312 -31.39 -7.11 9.23
C ALA A 312 -30.06 -7.50 8.54
N ILE A 313 -29.44 -6.56 7.83
CA ILE A 313 -28.18 -6.73 7.13
C ILE A 313 -27.10 -5.97 7.90
N LYS A 314 -26.08 -6.69 8.35
CA LYS A 314 -24.89 -6.10 8.99
C LYS A 314 -23.64 -6.47 8.22
N VAL A 315 -22.97 -5.47 7.65
CA VAL A 315 -21.71 -5.68 6.93
C VAL A 315 -20.57 -5.09 7.74
N SER A 316 -19.58 -5.93 8.06
CA SER A 316 -18.34 -5.50 8.73
C SER A 316 -17.22 -5.34 7.70
N HIS A 317 -16.47 -4.25 7.80
CA HIS A 317 -15.36 -3.95 6.92
C HIS A 317 -14.21 -3.25 7.68
N THR A 318 -12.98 -3.34 7.17
CA THR A 318 -11.85 -2.56 7.70
C THR A 318 -11.18 -1.83 6.55
N ILE A 319 -11.03 -0.51 6.69
CA ILE A 319 -10.22 0.32 5.79
C ILE A 319 -9.13 0.95 6.64
N THR A 320 -7.86 0.69 6.30
CA THR A 320 -6.69 1.21 7.04
C THR A 320 -6.80 0.99 8.55
N ASN A 321 -7.02 2.05 9.33
CA ASN A 321 -7.19 2.06 10.78
C ASN A 321 -8.67 2.19 11.23
N HIS A 322 -9.63 2.09 10.31
CA HIS A 322 -11.06 2.23 10.60
C HIS A 322 -11.74 0.85 10.62
N ALA A 323 -12.43 0.54 11.72
CA ALA A 323 -13.33 -0.59 11.84
C ALA A 323 -14.75 -0.13 11.51
N ILE A 324 -15.22 -0.47 10.32
CA ILE A 324 -16.50 0.00 9.77
C ILE A 324 -17.57 -1.06 10.01
N THR A 325 -18.68 -0.64 10.61
CA THR A 325 -19.93 -1.40 10.68
C THR A 325 -20.97 -0.69 9.84
N VAL A 326 -21.51 -1.39 8.84
CA VAL A 326 -22.52 -0.88 7.95
C VAL A 326 -23.91 -1.33 8.39
N GLN A 327 -24.86 -0.41 8.35
CA GLN A 327 -26.29 -0.65 8.51
C GLN A 327 -26.98 -0.30 7.19
N VAL A 328 -27.84 -1.20 6.70
CA VAL A 328 -28.51 -1.01 5.41
C VAL A 328 -29.98 -0.67 5.66
N TYR A 329 -30.43 0.37 4.98
CA TYR A 329 -31.80 0.84 4.95
C TYR A 329 -32.33 0.74 3.52
N HIS A 330 -33.62 0.48 3.37
CA HIS A 330 -34.27 0.40 2.06
C HIS A 330 -35.57 1.19 2.08
N LEU A 331 -35.75 2.00 1.03
CA LEU A 331 -36.94 2.81 0.81
C LEU A 331 -37.34 2.71 -0.67
N THR A 332 -38.56 2.24 -0.93
CA THR A 332 -39.16 2.27 -2.26
C THR A 332 -39.88 3.60 -2.46
N LEU A 333 -39.47 4.35 -3.47
CA LEU A 333 -40.00 5.66 -3.84
C LEU A 333 -41.09 5.51 -4.91
N LYS A 334 -42.12 6.37 -4.83
CA LYS A 334 -43.11 6.53 -5.90
C LYS A 334 -42.65 7.51 -6.97
N SER A 335 -41.88 8.52 -6.56
CA SER A 335 -41.26 9.53 -7.41
C SER A 335 -40.00 10.06 -6.73
N LEU A 336 -39.10 10.66 -7.50
CA LEU A 336 -37.89 11.27 -6.97
C LEU A 336 -38.22 12.60 -6.26
N PRO A 337 -37.75 12.85 -5.03
CA PRO A 337 -37.92 14.13 -4.36
C PRO A 337 -37.32 15.27 -5.18
N THR A 338 -37.99 16.43 -5.19
CA THR A 338 -37.51 17.63 -5.88
C THR A 338 -36.12 18.03 -5.39
N GLY A 339 -35.20 18.30 -6.33
CA GLY A 339 -33.82 18.71 -6.03
C GLY A 339 -32.86 17.56 -5.68
N LEU A 340 -33.31 16.31 -5.75
CA LEU A 340 -32.44 15.14 -5.65
C LEU A 340 -32.10 14.63 -7.05
N GLU A 341 -30.81 14.61 -7.39
CA GLU A 341 -30.32 14.06 -8.66
C GLU A 341 -29.58 12.74 -8.39
N LEU A 342 -30.11 11.64 -8.93
CA LEU A 342 -29.54 10.29 -8.81
C LEU A 342 -29.55 9.59 -10.17
N ASP A 343 -28.52 8.80 -10.43
CA ASP A 343 -28.50 7.82 -11.51
C ASP A 343 -29.11 6.51 -11.02
N PHE A 344 -29.94 5.86 -11.84
CA PHE A 344 -30.65 4.64 -11.48
C PHE A 344 -30.15 3.44 -12.29
N PHE A 345 -29.82 2.36 -11.58
CA PHE A 345 -29.33 1.11 -12.16
C PHE A 345 -29.95 -0.10 -11.46
N ASN A 346 -29.99 -1.24 -12.13
CA ASN A 346 -30.35 -2.49 -11.46
C ASN A 346 -29.20 -3.01 -10.55
N LEU A 347 -29.48 -3.96 -9.65
CA LEU A 347 -28.47 -4.49 -8.72
C LEU A 347 -27.24 -5.14 -9.41
N PRO A 348 -27.43 -5.98 -10.45
CA PRO A 348 -26.30 -6.52 -11.21
C PRO A 348 -25.38 -5.42 -11.78
N GLU A 349 -25.96 -4.41 -12.45
CA GLU A 349 -25.22 -3.28 -13.01
C GLU A 349 -24.46 -2.50 -11.93
N LEU A 350 -25.08 -2.26 -10.77
CA LEU A 350 -24.39 -1.60 -9.65
C LEU A 350 -23.21 -2.43 -9.17
N SER A 351 -23.35 -3.74 -9.05
CA SER A 351 -22.28 -4.63 -8.59
C SER A 351 -21.09 -4.63 -9.54
N GLU A 352 -21.33 -4.61 -10.86
CA GLU A 352 -20.29 -4.53 -11.89
C GLU A 352 -19.60 -3.17 -11.95
N ARG A 353 -20.37 -2.08 -11.84
CA ARG A 353 -19.87 -0.70 -11.92
C ARG A 353 -19.16 -0.24 -10.65
N THR A 354 -19.34 -0.95 -9.54
CA THR A 354 -18.82 -0.53 -8.23
C THR A 354 -17.46 -1.16 -7.94
N PRO A 355 -16.35 -0.39 -8.00
CA PRO A 355 -15.03 -0.92 -7.65
C PRO A 355 -14.80 -1.05 -6.13
N SER A 356 -15.75 -0.60 -5.31
CA SER A 356 -15.66 -0.65 -3.85
C SER A 356 -16.07 -2.03 -3.33
N SER A 357 -15.10 -2.76 -2.77
CA SER A 357 -15.37 -4.06 -2.13
C SER A 357 -16.34 -3.99 -0.94
N LEU A 358 -16.50 -2.81 -0.30
CA LEU A 358 -17.50 -2.61 0.76
C LEU A 358 -18.90 -2.55 0.16
N LEU A 359 -19.10 -1.75 -0.88
CA LEU A 359 -20.41 -1.62 -1.52
C LEU A 359 -20.81 -2.90 -2.27
N GLN A 360 -19.87 -3.59 -2.93
CA GLN A 360 -20.12 -4.91 -3.50
C GLN A 360 -20.62 -5.92 -2.44
N LYS A 361 -20.03 -5.91 -1.23
CA LYS A 361 -20.53 -6.73 -0.11
C LYS A 361 -21.94 -6.33 0.29
N VAL A 362 -22.25 -5.03 0.33
CA VAL A 362 -23.59 -4.52 0.67
C VAL A 362 -24.62 -4.97 -0.36
N TYR A 363 -24.36 -4.80 -1.65
CA TYR A 363 -25.28 -5.21 -2.71
C TYR A 363 -25.50 -6.71 -2.71
N ARG A 364 -24.44 -7.51 -2.59
CA ARG A 364 -24.57 -8.97 -2.48
C ARG A 364 -25.34 -9.40 -1.23
N SER A 365 -25.09 -8.76 -0.09
CA SER A 365 -25.86 -9.03 1.14
C SER A 365 -27.33 -8.64 1.00
N TYR A 366 -27.63 -7.56 0.27
CA TYR A 366 -29.00 -7.14 -0.01
C TYR A 366 -29.71 -8.08 -0.98
N GLU A 367 -29.06 -8.51 -2.05
CA GLU A 367 -29.59 -9.50 -2.99
C GLU A 367 -29.92 -10.81 -2.26
N ASN A 368 -28.99 -11.34 -1.46
CA ASN A 368 -29.24 -12.51 -0.63
C ASN A 368 -30.41 -12.30 0.36
N TYR A 369 -30.54 -11.11 0.95
CA TYR A 369 -31.63 -10.80 1.86
C TYR A 369 -32.99 -10.77 1.15
N ARG A 370 -33.03 -10.21 -0.06
CA ARG A 370 -34.22 -10.15 -0.91
C ARG A 370 -34.64 -11.54 -1.40
N ASP A 371 -33.67 -12.38 -1.74
CA ASP A 371 -33.92 -13.70 -2.32
C ASP A 371 -34.17 -14.77 -1.23
N GLY A 372 -33.68 -14.57 -0.01
CA GLY A 372 -33.76 -15.49 1.13
C GLY A 372 -34.96 -15.33 2.07
N PHE A 373 -35.93 -14.47 1.74
CA PHE A 373 -37.23 -14.34 2.44
C PHE A 373 -38.43 -14.30 1.47
N ARG A 374 -38.22 -14.72 0.21
CA ARG A 374 -39.30 -15.11 -0.72
C ARG A 374 -39.48 -16.62 -0.68
N ASN A 375 -40.06 -17.13 0.40
CA ASN A 375 -40.78 -18.39 0.48
C ASN A 375 -41.83 -18.27 1.59
#